data_AF-A0A4Y2S6Y1-F1
#
_entry.id   AF-A0A4Y2S6Y1-F1
#
_cell.length_a   1.000
_cell.length_b   1.000
_cell.length_c   1.000
_cell.angle_alpha   90.00
_cell.angle_beta   90.00
_cell.angle_gamma   90.00
#
_symmetry.space_group_name_H-M   'P 1'
#
loop_
_entity.id
_entity.type
_entity.pdbx_description
1 polymer ?
#
loop_
_entity_poly.entity_id
_entity_poly.type
_entity_poly.pdbx_seq_one_letter_code
_entity_poly.pdbx_strand_id
1 'polypeptide(L)'
;MSVYWPCACLSHRGPIPFLAVCYGIEYACQQVNSGVSAIFGPQNPLLGSHIQSLCDALDIPHIEARLDVESEEKEFSINLYPSPWLLGRAIRDLTKYLNWTKVAIIYEDDTGK
;
A
#
# COMPACT_ATOMS: atom_id res chain seq x y z
N MET A 1 -19.10 13.14 17.65
CA MET A 1 -18.25 12.10 18.28
C MET A 1 -18.98 10.76 18.24
N SER A 2 -18.84 9.99 17.15
CA SER A 2 -19.17 8.55 17.12
C SER A 2 -18.65 7.94 15.81
N VAL A 3 -17.42 7.41 15.84
CA VAL A 3 -16.84 6.58 14.75
C VAL A 3 -16.10 5.37 15.36
N TYR A 4 -16.62 4.84 16.47
CA TYR A 4 -16.16 3.55 17.02
C TYR A 4 -16.70 2.40 16.16
N TRP A 5 -16.10 2.15 14.99
CA TRP A 5 -16.10 0.83 14.33
C TRP A 5 -15.06 0.59 13.19
N PRO A 6 -13.80 1.10 13.20
CA PRO A 6 -12.83 0.78 12.14
C PRO A 6 -12.51 -0.73 11.99
N CYS A 7 -12.76 -1.52 13.04
CA CYS A 7 -12.30 -2.89 13.20
C CYS A 7 -13.38 -3.97 13.00
N ALA A 8 -14.28 -3.79 12.03
CA ALA A 8 -15.32 -4.77 11.74
C ALA A 8 -15.47 -5.08 10.25
N CYS A 9 -15.31 -6.35 9.91
CA CYS A 9 -15.58 -6.88 8.58
C CYS A 9 -16.63 -8.00 8.63
N LEU A 10 -17.49 -8.08 7.62
CA LEU A 10 -18.53 -9.11 7.51
C LEU A 10 -17.98 -10.34 6.78
N SER A 11 -17.16 -11.12 7.50
CA SER A 11 -16.46 -12.32 7.02
C SER A 11 -17.35 -13.39 6.34
N HIS A 12 -18.65 -13.43 6.62
CA HIS A 12 -19.45 -14.63 6.38
C HIS A 12 -19.93 -14.93 4.94
N ARG A 13 -19.99 -13.97 4.00
CA ARG A 13 -20.46 -14.21 2.60
C ARG A 13 -19.85 -13.25 1.56
N GLY A 14 -18.54 -13.31 1.35
CA GLY A 14 -17.84 -12.56 0.28
C GLY A 14 -17.16 -13.47 -0.76
N PRO A 15 -16.87 -12.98 -1.98
CA PRO A 15 -15.96 -13.66 -2.90
C PRO A 15 -14.52 -13.64 -2.35
N ILE A 16 -13.68 -14.58 -2.80
CA ILE A 16 -12.35 -14.83 -2.20
C ILE A 16 -11.46 -13.57 -2.02
N PRO A 17 -11.36 -12.63 -2.99
CA PRO A 17 -10.57 -11.40 -2.79
C PRO A 17 -11.09 -10.54 -1.63
N PHE A 18 -12.41 -10.49 -1.44
CA PHE A 18 -13.05 -9.74 -0.36
C PHE A 18 -12.77 -10.38 1.01
N LEU A 19 -12.79 -11.72 1.08
CA LEU A 19 -12.45 -12.46 2.30
C LEU A 19 -10.98 -12.24 2.72
N ALA A 20 -10.06 -12.21 1.76
CA ALA A 20 -8.65 -11.94 2.02
C ALA A 20 -8.43 -10.51 2.55
N VAL A 21 -9.16 -9.52 2.02
CA VAL A 21 -9.15 -8.14 2.52
C VAL A 21 -9.69 -8.06 3.95
N CYS A 22 -10.87 -8.65 4.22
CA CYS A 22 -11.46 -8.69 5.56
C CYS A 22 -10.50 -9.28 6.60
N TYR A 23 -9.86 -10.41 6.29
CA TYR A 23 -8.91 -11.07 7.20
C TYR A 23 -7.68 -10.21 7.52
N GLY A 24 -7.18 -9.44 6.55
CA GLY A 24 -6.08 -8.50 6.76
C GLY A 24 -6.43 -7.36 7.72
N ILE A 25 -7.64 -6.81 7.59
CA ILE A 25 -8.16 -5.76 8.48
C ILE A 25 -8.39 -6.32 9.91
N GLU A 26 -8.99 -7.50 10.02
CA GLU A 26 -9.16 -8.21 11.30
C GLU A 26 -7.82 -8.42 12.02
N TYR A 27 -6.77 -8.81 11.28
CA TYR A 27 -5.43 -9.01 11.85
C TYR A 27 -4.74 -7.71 12.27
N ALA A 28 -4.83 -6.63 11.47
CA ALA A 28 -4.31 -5.32 11.86
C ALA A 28 -5.00 -4.80 13.14
N CYS A 29 -6.31 -4.98 13.25
CA CYS A 29 -7.05 -4.62 14.47
C CYS A 29 -6.69 -5.46 15.69
N GLN A 30 -6.24 -6.71 15.54
CA GLN A 30 -5.66 -7.47 16.66
C GLN A 30 -4.34 -6.85 17.13
N GLN A 31 -3.52 -6.28 16.23
CA GLN A 31 -2.31 -5.55 16.60
C GLN A 31 -2.64 -4.22 17.31
N VAL A 32 -3.62 -3.45 16.81
CA VAL A 32 -4.13 -2.24 17.48
C VAL A 32 -4.57 -2.55 18.92
N ASN A 33 -5.40 -3.57 19.10
CA ASN A 33 -5.87 -4.01 20.43
C ASN A 33 -4.73 -4.54 21.33
N SER A 34 -3.58 -4.88 20.77
CA SER A 34 -2.36 -5.29 21.50
C SER A 34 -1.44 -4.13 21.85
N GLY A 35 -1.76 -2.89 21.44
CA GLY A 35 -1.01 -1.68 21.81
C GLY A 35 0.22 -1.37 20.96
N VAL A 36 0.18 -1.60 19.64
CA VAL A 36 1.27 -1.18 18.74
C VAL A 36 1.39 0.35 18.61
N SER A 37 2.61 0.84 18.41
CA SER A 37 2.91 2.27 18.19
C SER A 37 2.96 2.67 16.70
N ALA A 38 2.91 1.71 15.79
CA ALA A 38 2.87 1.87 14.33
C ALA A 38 2.43 0.55 13.68
N ILE A 39 1.92 0.60 12.45
CA ILE A 39 1.58 -0.57 11.63
C ILE A 39 2.43 -0.59 10.36
N PHE A 40 3.09 -1.72 10.10
CA PHE A 40 3.79 -1.95 8.84
C PHE A 40 2.78 -2.46 7.79
N GLY A 41 2.63 -1.70 6.72
CA GLY A 41 1.62 -1.91 5.69
C GLY A 41 1.86 -3.15 4.82
N PRO A 42 0.78 -3.74 4.28
CA PRO A 42 0.87 -4.88 3.37
C PRO A 42 1.42 -4.47 2.00
N GLN A 43 1.96 -5.44 1.26
CA GLN A 43 2.40 -5.23 -0.13
C GLN A 43 1.24 -5.14 -1.13
N ASN A 44 0.08 -5.74 -0.82
CA ASN A 44 -1.09 -5.68 -1.69
C ASN A 44 -1.76 -4.29 -1.61
N PRO A 45 -1.95 -3.57 -2.74
CA PRO A 45 -2.43 -2.18 -2.71
C PRO A 45 -3.88 -2.04 -2.25
N LEU A 46 -4.76 -3.01 -2.57
CA LEU A 46 -6.16 -2.99 -2.16
C LEU A 46 -6.30 -3.17 -0.63
N LEU A 47 -5.57 -4.11 -0.03
CA LEU A 47 -5.52 -4.19 1.43
C LEU A 47 -4.79 -2.97 2.02
N GLY A 48 -3.76 -2.46 1.34
CA GLY A 48 -2.98 -1.28 1.75
C GLY A 48 -3.85 -0.05 2.02
N SER A 49 -4.75 0.32 1.09
CA SER A 49 -5.66 1.46 1.28
C SER A 49 -6.70 1.24 2.39
N HIS A 50 -7.11 0.00 2.66
CA HIS A 50 -7.94 -0.32 3.82
C HIS A 50 -7.18 -0.25 5.16
N ILE A 51 -5.91 -0.68 5.21
CA ILE A 51 -5.07 -0.53 6.40
C ILE A 51 -4.70 0.93 6.64
N GLN A 52 -4.44 1.70 5.58
CA GLN A 52 -4.29 3.16 5.65
C GLN A 52 -5.56 3.78 6.27
N SER A 53 -6.75 3.52 5.71
CA SER A 53 -8.03 4.03 6.24
C SER A 53 -8.28 3.68 7.72
N LEU A 54 -7.78 2.53 8.18
CA LEU A 54 -7.81 2.11 9.59
C LEU A 54 -6.83 2.90 10.47
N CYS A 55 -5.62 3.17 9.97
CA CYS A 55 -4.59 3.93 10.65
C CYS A 55 -4.98 5.41 10.78
N ASP A 56 -5.43 6.02 9.67
CA ASP A 56 -5.90 7.40 9.57
C ASP A 56 -7.09 7.66 10.52
N ALA A 57 -7.96 6.66 10.71
CA ALA A 57 -9.12 6.74 11.61
C ALA A 57 -8.80 6.50 13.10
N LEU A 58 -7.53 6.23 13.45
CA LEU A 58 -7.07 5.88 14.80
C LEU A 58 -5.84 6.67 15.26
N ASP A 59 -5.37 7.65 14.47
CA ASP A 59 -4.12 8.40 14.67
C ASP A 59 -2.86 7.52 14.79
N ILE A 60 -2.84 6.34 14.13
CA ILE A 60 -1.74 5.36 14.22
C ILE A 60 -0.79 5.51 13.02
N PRO A 61 0.54 5.66 13.22
CA PRO A 61 1.49 5.73 12.11
C PRO A 61 1.50 4.46 11.24
N HIS A 62 1.29 4.63 9.93
CA HIS A 62 1.35 3.57 8.92
C HIS A 62 2.67 3.66 8.13
N ILE A 63 3.36 2.54 7.93
CA ILE A 63 4.66 2.49 7.23
C ILE A 63 4.55 1.54 6.04
N GLU A 64 4.54 2.11 4.84
CA GLU A 64 4.41 1.37 3.59
C GLU A 64 5.77 1.16 2.91
N ALA A 65 5.87 0.10 2.09
CA ALA A 65 7.06 -0.22 1.32
C ALA A 65 6.70 -0.88 -0.01
N ARG A 66 5.62 -0.41 -0.65
CA ARG A 66 5.04 -0.93 -1.89
C ARG A 66 5.09 0.12 -2.99
N LEU A 67 5.01 -0.30 -4.26
CA LEU A 67 4.72 0.65 -5.33
C LEU A 67 3.39 1.36 -5.04
N ASP A 68 3.44 2.68 -5.02
CA ASP A 68 2.25 3.52 -5.04
C ASP A 68 2.37 4.53 -6.18
N VAL A 69 1.26 4.75 -6.86
CA VAL A 69 1.12 5.59 -8.07
C VAL A 69 0.16 6.77 -7.78
N GLU A 70 -0.57 6.71 -6.66
CA GLU A 70 -1.36 7.82 -6.15
C GLU A 70 -0.41 8.95 -5.72
N SER A 71 -0.71 10.19 -6.12
CA SER A 71 0.10 11.38 -5.80
C SER A 71 -0.53 12.25 -4.71
N GLU A 72 -1.50 11.71 -3.97
CA GLU A 72 -2.16 12.39 -2.86
C GLU A 72 -1.34 12.21 -1.58
N GLU A 73 -1.23 13.26 -0.77
CA GLU A 73 -0.56 13.19 0.52
C GLU A 73 -1.44 12.43 1.51
N LYS A 74 -0.90 11.37 2.11
CA LYS A 74 -1.62 10.46 2.99
C LYS A 74 -1.34 10.84 4.43
N GLU A 75 -2.35 11.31 5.16
CA GLU A 75 -2.24 11.57 6.58
C GLU A 75 -1.88 10.26 7.31
N PHE A 76 -1.14 10.33 8.41
CA PHE A 76 -0.59 9.19 9.18
C PHE A 76 0.25 8.12 8.43
N SER A 77 0.32 8.09 7.09
CA SER A 77 1.09 7.12 6.31
C SER A 77 2.39 7.68 5.75
N ILE A 78 3.45 6.86 5.73
CA ILE A 78 4.70 7.13 5.00
C ILE A 78 5.10 5.92 4.16
N ASN A 79 5.24 6.12 2.84
CA ASN A 79 5.75 5.10 1.94
C ASN A 79 7.27 5.25 1.74
N LEU A 80 8.01 4.21 2.13
CA LEU A 80 9.47 4.12 2.00
C LEU A 80 9.91 3.55 0.64
N TYR A 81 8.97 3.16 -0.22
CA TYR A 81 9.27 2.71 -1.57
C TYR A 81 9.84 3.86 -2.43
N PRO A 82 10.93 3.67 -3.19
CA PRO A 82 11.51 4.74 -4.01
C PRO A 82 10.51 5.28 -5.04
N SER A 83 10.26 6.60 -5.03
CA SER A 83 9.34 7.26 -5.96
C SER A 83 9.54 6.79 -7.41
N PRO A 84 8.46 6.44 -8.15
CA PRO A 84 8.56 5.99 -9.54
C PRO A 84 9.29 6.98 -10.44
N TRP A 85 9.14 8.29 -10.17
CA TRP A 85 9.87 9.35 -10.85
C TRP A 85 11.38 9.32 -10.57
N LEU A 86 11.83 8.88 -9.39
CA LEU A 86 13.25 8.70 -9.07
C LEU A 86 13.82 7.46 -9.76
N LEU A 87 13.08 6.34 -9.74
CA LEU A 87 13.46 5.09 -10.43
C LEU A 87 13.59 5.31 -11.95
N GLY A 88 12.60 5.94 -12.59
CA GLY A 88 12.66 6.28 -14.02
C GLY A 88 13.82 7.21 -14.38
N ARG A 89 14.19 8.14 -13.47
CA ARG A 89 15.38 8.99 -13.65
C ARG A 89 16.68 8.20 -13.51
N ALA A 90 16.79 7.27 -12.56
CA ALA A 90 17.95 6.39 -12.41
C ALA A 90 18.16 5.48 -13.64
N ILE A 91 17.09 4.88 -14.17
CA ILE A 91 17.14 4.07 -15.41
C ILE A 91 17.61 4.92 -16.59
N ARG A 92 17.04 6.12 -16.78
CA ARG A 92 17.43 7.07 -17.82
C ARG A 92 18.91 7.48 -17.74
N ASP A 93 19.44 7.67 -16.53
CA ASP A 93 20.82 8.11 -16.37
C ASP A 93 21.82 6.95 -16.49
N LEU A 94 21.40 5.71 -16.20
CA LEU A 94 22.11 4.49 -16.58
C LEU A 94 22.21 4.30 -18.10
N THR A 95 21.11 4.47 -18.86
CA THR A 95 21.14 4.30 -20.32
C THR A 95 22.03 5.33 -21.02
N LYS A 96 22.08 6.57 -20.49
CA LYS A 96 23.05 7.60 -20.91
C LYS A 96 24.50 7.21 -20.58
N TYR A 97 24.78 6.80 -19.34
CA TYR A 97 26.13 6.42 -18.91
C TYR A 97 26.70 5.28 -19.76
N LEU A 98 25.87 4.30 -20.12
CA LEU A 98 26.23 3.18 -20.98
C LEU A 98 26.16 3.50 -22.49
N ASN A 99 25.88 4.74 -22.88
CA ASN A 99 25.76 5.21 -24.27
C ASN A 99 24.81 4.35 -25.15
N TRP A 100 23.69 3.91 -24.59
CA TRP A 100 22.72 3.08 -25.30
C TRP A 100 21.99 3.86 -26.41
N THR A 101 22.22 3.47 -27.66
CA THR A 101 21.57 4.06 -28.86
C THR A 101 20.23 3.43 -29.22
N LYS A 102 19.91 2.28 -28.64
CA LYS A 102 18.63 1.56 -28.79
C LYS A 102 18.26 0.96 -27.43
N VAL A 103 16.99 1.08 -27.06
CA VAL A 103 16.44 0.53 -25.82
C VAL A 103 15.07 -0.08 -26.13
N ALA A 104 14.78 -1.25 -25.56
CA ALA A 104 13.44 -1.81 -25.51
C ALA A 104 13.03 -1.89 -24.03
N ILE A 105 11.83 -1.41 -23.71
CA ILE A 105 11.23 -1.54 -22.38
C ILE A 105 10.19 -2.64 -22.49
N ILE A 106 10.38 -3.71 -21.71
CA ILE A 106 9.40 -4.76 -21.49
C ILE A 106 8.81 -4.51 -20.12
N TYR A 107 7.49 -4.44 -20.02
CA TYR A 107 6.75 -4.26 -18.78
C TYR A 107 5.60 -5.27 -18.72
N GLU A 108 5.17 -5.59 -17.51
CA GLU A 108 3.93 -6.32 -17.23
C GLU A 108 2.81 -5.30 -16.99
N ASP A 109 1.59 -5.63 -17.39
CA ASP A 109 0.41 -4.77 -17.21
C ASP A 109 -0.46 -5.38 -16.11
N ASP A 110 -0.62 -4.66 -14.99
CA ASP A 110 -1.44 -5.10 -13.86
C ASP A 110 -2.94 -5.27 -14.23
N THR A 111 -3.38 -4.75 -15.38
CA THR A 111 -4.74 -4.98 -15.91
C THR A 111 -4.86 -6.34 -16.60
N GLY A 112 -4.87 -7.41 -15.79
CA GLY A 112 -5.12 -8.78 -16.26
C GLY A 112 -6.43 -8.89 -17.05
N LYS A 113 -6.30 -9.10 -18.37
CA LYS A 113 -7.36 -9.25 -19.38
C LYS A 113 -7.15 -10.55 -20.15
#